data_AF-A0A966L8M1-F1
#
_entry.id   AF-A0A966L8M1-F1
#
_cell.length_a   1.000
_cell.length_b   1.000
_cell.length_c   1.000
_cell.angle_alpha   90.00
_cell.angle_beta   90.00
_cell.angle_gamma   90.00
#
_symmetry.space_group_name_H-M   'P 1'
#
loop_
_entity.id
_entity.type
_entity.pdbx_description
1 polymer ?
#
loop_
_entity_poly.entity_id
_entity_poly.type
_entity_poly.pdbx_seq_one_letter_code
_entity_poly.pdbx_strand_id
1 'polypeptide(L)'
;GQLEMMHFGSAATGNQAGVAKADAAFIRTLSGAPSSSLNIGSGSAAPLNLFTTDVVRMTVEAGGDVGIGLTNPSEKLEVAGTVRASAFVQSSDKRLKQ
;
A
#
# COMPACT_ATOMS: atom_id res chain seq x y z
N GLY A 1 15.92 25.37 10.58
CA GLY A 1 15.33 24.24 9.84
C GLY A 1 14.90 23.20 10.86
N GLN A 2 13.70 22.64 10.71
CA GLN A 2 13.22 21.61 11.62
C GLN A 2 13.83 20.27 11.19
N LEU A 3 14.57 19.61 12.08
CA LEU A 3 15.21 18.32 11.81
C LEU A 3 14.13 17.25 11.95
N GLU A 4 13.68 16.65 10.84
CA GLU A 4 12.81 15.47 10.89
C GLU A 4 13.64 14.25 11.25
N MET A 5 13.61 13.87 12.54
CA MET A 5 14.30 12.68 13.02
C MET A 5 13.52 11.42 12.69
N MET A 6 14.22 10.35 12.33
CA MET A 6 13.70 8.99 12.28
C MET A 6 13.28 8.58 13.72
N HIS A 7 11.99 8.40 13.95
CA HIS A 7 11.47 7.98 15.26
C HIS A 7 11.64 6.47 15.41
N PHE A 8 12.47 6.04 16.37
CA PHE A 8 12.58 4.65 16.80
C PHE A 8 11.88 4.50 18.14
N GLY A 9 10.61 4.10 18.14
CA GLY A 9 9.82 3.95 19.35
C GLY A 9 9.14 2.59 19.41
N SER A 10 9.17 1.95 20.58
CA SER A 10 8.28 0.84 20.91
C SER A 10 7.03 1.43 21.55
N ALA A 11 5.87 1.28 20.90
CA ALA A 11 4.57 1.49 21.54
C ALA A 11 4.06 0.13 22.05
N ALA A 12 3.04 0.12 22.90
CA ALA A 12 2.45 -1.08 23.51
C ALA A 12 1.97 -2.16 22.50
N THR A 13 2.00 -1.87 21.19
CA THR A 13 1.53 -2.73 20.10
C THR A 13 2.59 -2.97 19.00
N GLY A 14 3.83 -2.49 19.16
CA GLY A 14 4.89 -2.73 18.16
C GLY A 14 6.06 -1.72 18.13
N ASN A 15 7.09 -2.05 17.34
CA ASN A 15 8.21 -1.14 17.03
C ASN A 15 7.91 -0.33 15.77
N GLN A 16 8.19 0.98 15.82
CA GLN A 16 7.95 1.93 14.73
C GLN A 16 9.27 2.54 14.27
N ALA A 17 9.52 2.55 12.96
CA ALA A 17 10.55 3.35 12.31
C ALA A 17 9.89 4.20 11.21
N GLY A 18 10.03 5.53 11.26
CA GLY A 18 9.40 6.44 10.31
C GLY A 18 9.67 7.91 10.62
N VAL A 19 9.15 8.81 9.78
CA VAL A 19 9.21 10.27 10.02
C VAL A 19 8.06 10.69 10.94
N ALA A 20 8.29 11.54 11.93
CA ALA A 20 7.31 11.83 13.00
C ALA A 20 6.36 13.01 12.69
N LYS A 21 5.57 12.94 11.61
CA LYS A 21 4.57 13.98 11.27
C LYS A 21 3.19 13.39 10.96
N ALA A 22 2.15 14.23 10.99
CA ALA A 22 0.93 13.91 10.23
C ALA A 22 1.37 13.62 8.78
N ASP A 23 0.85 12.57 8.15
CA ASP A 23 1.34 12.05 6.86
C ASP A 23 2.63 11.19 6.90
N ALA A 24 3.05 10.75 8.09
CA ALA A 24 4.24 9.92 8.28
C ALA A 24 4.27 8.64 7.43
N ALA A 25 5.33 8.49 6.61
CA ALA A 25 5.74 7.18 6.10
C ALA A 25 6.31 6.35 7.28
N PHE A 26 5.77 5.15 7.50
CA PHE A 26 6.20 4.26 8.58
C PHE A 26 6.39 2.83 8.09
N ILE A 27 7.31 2.13 8.76
CA ILE A 27 7.39 0.67 8.79
C ILE A 27 7.14 0.24 10.25
N ARG A 28 6.13 -0.62 10.46
CA ARG A 28 5.72 -1.08 11.79
C ARG A 28 5.51 -2.59 11.83
N THR A 29 6.10 -3.25 12.82
CA THR A 29 5.71 -4.61 13.19
C THR A 29 4.61 -4.51 14.25
N LEU A 30 3.36 -4.78 13.88
CA LEU A 30 2.28 -4.88 14.86
C LEU A 30 2.34 -6.26 15.51
N SER A 31 2.36 -6.32 16.84
CA SER A 31 2.27 -7.58 17.59
C SER A 31 0.97 -7.59 18.39
N GLY A 32 -0.10 -8.12 17.79
CA GLY A 32 -1.32 -8.52 18.48
C GLY A 32 -1.52 -10.01 18.25
N ALA A 33 -1.53 -10.82 19.32
CA ALA A 33 -1.81 -12.24 19.18
C ALA A 33 -3.16 -12.44 18.46
N PRO A 34 -3.28 -13.36 17.48
CA PRO A 34 -2.35 -14.44 17.15
C PRO A 34 -1.37 -14.18 15.98
N SER A 35 -1.32 -12.99 15.38
CA SER A 35 -0.48 -12.75 14.19
C SER A 35 0.25 -11.42 14.23
N SER A 36 1.58 -11.47 14.15
CA SER A 36 2.40 -10.28 13.90
C SER A 36 2.43 -9.98 12.40
N SER A 37 2.18 -8.72 12.01
CA SER A 37 2.25 -8.28 10.61
C SER A 37 3.26 -7.16 10.43
N LEU A 38 3.97 -7.19 9.31
CA LEU A 38 4.74 -6.05 8.83
C LEU A 38 3.77 -5.11 8.10
N ASN A 39 3.67 -3.88 8.57
CA ASN A 39 2.84 -2.85 7.98
C ASN A 39 3.74 -1.77 7.40
N ILE A 40 3.56 -1.49 6.11
CA ILE A 40 4.23 -0.42 5.38
C ILE A 40 3.12 0.50 4.89
N GLY A 41 3.16 1.78 5.24
CA GLY A 41 2.09 2.69 4.87
C GLY A 41 2.39 4.14 5.22
N SER A 42 1.43 4.98 4.89
CA SER A 42 1.41 6.39 5.26
C SER A 42 0.10 6.71 6.01
N GLY A 43 0.16 7.67 6.93
CA GLY A 43 -1.04 8.27 7.53
C GLY A 43 -1.66 9.38 6.68
N SER A 44 -1.14 9.60 5.46
CA SER A 44 -1.54 10.67 4.54
C SER A 44 -2.65 10.28 3.57
N ALA A 45 -3.26 11.30 2.95
CA ALA A 45 -4.04 11.15 1.74
C ALA A 45 -3.17 10.99 0.47
N ALA A 46 -1.84 11.08 0.59
CA ALA A 46 -0.92 10.77 -0.50
C ALA A 46 -0.81 9.24 -0.75
N PRO A 47 -0.55 8.80 -2.00
CA PRO A 47 -0.43 7.38 -2.32
C PRO A 47 0.83 6.73 -1.73
N LEU A 48 0.77 5.42 -1.49
CA LEU A 48 1.95 4.59 -1.27
C LEU A 48 2.52 4.14 -2.62
N ASN A 49 3.73 4.60 -2.95
CA ASN A 49 4.42 4.25 -4.20
C ASN A 49 5.58 3.28 -3.96
N LEU A 50 5.62 2.20 -4.74
CA LEU A 50 6.83 1.40 -4.95
C LEU A 50 7.42 1.81 -6.30
N PHE A 51 8.66 2.31 -6.29
CA PHE A 51 9.34 2.81 -7.48
C PHE A 51 10.72 2.18 -7.64
N THR A 52 11.19 2.13 -8.87
CA THR A 52 12.59 1.80 -9.20
C THR A 52 13.01 2.70 -10.35
N THR A 53 14.28 3.13 -10.36
CA THR A 53 14.81 4.10 -11.34
C THR A 53 13.93 5.35 -11.46
N ASP A 54 13.46 5.87 -10.33
CA ASP A 54 12.55 7.03 -10.23
C ASP A 54 11.21 6.90 -10.97
N VAL A 55 10.81 5.69 -11.33
CA VAL A 55 9.53 5.38 -11.97
C VAL A 55 8.68 4.55 -11.03
N VAL A 56 7.46 5.02 -10.75
CA VAL A 56 6.45 4.30 -9.97
C VAL A 56 6.05 3.02 -10.71
N ARG A 57 6.20 1.87 -10.04
CA ARG A 57 5.88 0.54 -10.55
C ARG A 57 4.60 -0.01 -9.93
N MET A 58 4.30 0.37 -8.70
CA MET A 58 3.03 0.06 -8.04
C MET A 58 2.60 1.24 -7.17
N THR A 59 1.32 1.53 -7.20
CA THR A 59 0.68 2.61 -6.44
C THR A 59 -0.47 2.02 -5.63
N VAL A 60 -0.62 2.46 -4.38
CA VAL A 60 -1.86 2.30 -3.62
C VAL A 60 -2.36 3.69 -3.28
N GLU A 61 -3.50 4.10 -3.84
CA GLU A 61 -4.11 5.39 -3.54
C GLU A 61 -4.70 5.43 -2.13
N ALA A 62 -4.97 6.62 -1.61
CA ALA A 62 -5.64 6.78 -0.32
C ALA A 62 -7.04 6.13 -0.28
N GLY A 63 -7.71 6.01 -1.44
CA GLY A 63 -8.96 5.26 -1.60
C GLY A 63 -8.81 3.74 -1.54
N GLY A 64 -7.57 3.23 -1.47
CA GLY A 64 -7.23 1.81 -1.46
C GLY A 64 -7.07 1.18 -2.84
N ASP A 65 -7.14 1.98 -3.91
CA ASP A 65 -7.07 1.50 -5.28
C ASP A 65 -5.62 1.20 -5.67
N VAL A 66 -5.39 0.06 -6.32
CA VAL A 66 -4.05 -0.46 -6.60
C VAL A 66 -3.74 -0.37 -8.09
N GLY A 67 -2.72 0.39 -8.46
CA GLY A 67 -2.17 0.47 -9.81
C GLY A 67 -0.86 -0.31 -9.93
N ILE A 68 -0.69 -1.12 -10.96
CA ILE A 68 0.62 -1.69 -11.36
C ILE A 68 1.02 -1.07 -12.70
N GLY A 69 2.14 -0.35 -12.71
CA GLY A 69 2.57 0.48 -13.85
C GLY A 69 1.74 1.76 -14.02
N LEU A 70 0.93 2.13 -13.03
CA LEU A 70 0.00 3.26 -13.05
C LEU A 70 0.14 4.08 -11.77
N THR A 71 0.00 5.41 -11.88
CA THR A 71 -0.02 6.33 -10.74
C THR A 71 -1.43 6.74 -10.31
N ASN A 72 -2.42 6.60 -11.19
CA ASN A 72 -3.81 6.95 -10.93
C ASN A 72 -4.73 5.85 -11.50
N PRO A 73 -4.89 4.72 -10.81
CA PRO A 73 -5.81 3.67 -11.26
C PRO A 73 -7.27 4.16 -11.24
N SER A 74 -8.06 3.83 -12.26
CA SER A 74 -9.50 4.12 -12.31
C SER A 74 -10.37 3.00 -11.74
N GLU A 75 -9.77 1.86 -11.40
CA GLU A 75 -10.41 0.65 -10.88
C GLU A 75 -9.73 0.19 -9.58
N LYS A 76 -10.40 -0.65 -8.78
CA LYS A 76 -9.84 -1.18 -7.52
C LYS A 76 -8.48 -1.85 -7.69
N LEU A 77 -8.29 -2.54 -8.81
CA LEU A 77 -7.01 -3.06 -9.25
C LEU A 77 -6.89 -2.80 -10.75
N GLU A 78 -5.89 -2.02 -11.15
CA GLU A 78 -5.60 -1.74 -12.55
C GLU A 78 -4.13 -2.06 -12.88
N VAL A 79 -3.89 -2.75 -13.98
CA VAL A 79 -2.55 -3.14 -14.43
C VAL A 79 -2.32 -2.62 -15.84
N ALA A 80 -1.34 -1.74 -16.01
CA ALA A 80 -0.87 -1.31 -17.31
C ALA A 80 0.00 -2.42 -17.95
N GLY A 81 -0.64 -3.44 -18.50
CA GLY A 81 0.03 -4.53 -19.22
C GLY A 81 -0.69 -5.87 -19.10
N THR A 82 0.05 -6.94 -19.37
CA THR A 82 -0.48 -8.32 -19.32
C THR A 82 -0.39 -8.89 -17.90
N VAL A 83 -1.50 -9.47 -17.43
CA VAL A 83 -1.54 -10.23 -16.18
C VAL A 83 -1.48 -11.73 -16.48
N ARG A 84 -0.51 -12.43 -15.88
CA ARG A 84 -0.49 -13.91 -15.86
C ARG A 84 -1.00 -14.39 -14.51
N ALA A 85 -2.19 -15.00 -14.50
CA ALA A 85 -2.82 -15.55 -13.31
C ALA A 85 -3.14 -17.04 -13.50
N SER A 86 -3.15 -17.81 -12.40
CA SER A 86 -3.60 -19.21 -12.42
C SER A 86 -5.11 -19.32 -12.64
N ALA A 87 -5.88 -18.41 -12.04
CA ALA A 87 -7.31 -18.25 -12.25
C ALA A 87 -7.74 -16.82 -11.94
N PHE A 88 -8.78 -16.34 -12.62
CA PHE A 88 -9.54 -15.17 -12.19
C PHE A 88 -10.86 -15.66 -11.59
N VAL A 89 -11.04 -15.49 -10.29
CA VAL A 89 -12.29 -15.90 -9.62
C VAL A 89 -13.29 -14.77 -9.78
N GLN A 90 -14.06 -14.86 -10.86
CA GLN A 90 -15.23 -14.00 -11.05
C GLN A 90 -16.48 -14.79 -10.65
N SER A 91 -17.39 -14.15 -9.91
CA SER A 91 -18.78 -14.61 -9.88
C SER A 91 -19.38 -14.39 -11.27
N SER A 92 -19.13 -15.33 -12.18
CA SER A 92 -19.66 -15.23 -13.53
C SER A 92 -21.11 -15.74 -13.49
N ASP A 93 -22.08 -14.86 -13.25
CA ASP A 93 -23.48 -15.22 -13.46
C ASP A 93 -23.71 -15.35 -14.97
N LYS A 94 -24.08 -16.55 -15.40
CA LYS A 94 -24.32 -16.85 -16.82
C LYS A 94 -25.42 -15.96 -17.41
N ARG A 95 -26.34 -15.45 -16.60
CA ARG A 95 -27.43 -14.54 -17.04
C ARG A 95 -26.94 -13.14 -17.42
N LEU A 96 -25.72 -12.77 -17.07
CA LEU A 96 -25.15 -11.44 -17.35
C LEU A 96 -24.18 -11.45 -18.54
N LYS A 97 -23.98 -12.61 -19.18
CA LYS A 97 -23.19 -12.73 -20.40
C LYS A 97 -24.16 -12.55 -21.59
N GLN A 98 -23.96 -11.47 -22.37
CA GLN A 98 -24.67 -11.25 -23.65
C GLN A 98 -24.22 -12.26 -24.70
#